data_AF-A0A5J0F4X1-F1
#
_entry.id   AF-A0A5J0F4X1-F1
#
_cell.length_a   1.000
_cell.length_b   1.000
_cell.length_c   1.000
_cell.angle_alpha   90.00
_cell.angle_beta   90.00
_cell.angle_gamma   90.00
#
_symmetry.space_group_name_H-M   'P 1'
#
loop_
_entity.id
_entity.type
_entity.pdbx_description
1 polymer ?
#
loop_
_entity_poly.entity_id
_entity_poly.type
_entity_poly.pdbx_seq_one_letter_code
_entity_poly.pdbx_strand_id
1 'polypeptide(L)'
;MKRLFKVVALSSLLFSGIIHAEIDSSAMAAALQKAQAVYNIVGEGDAAEVDWSHPKEVPGLKDPANPEKKLQVVEWEAFNPGYKTYHRIRVLVNYQGAPVGVESLYLGQ
;
A
#
# COMPACT_ATOMS: atom_id res chain seq x y z
N MET A 1 -3.56 39.17 43.70
CA MET A 1 -3.72 38.04 42.75
C MET A 1 -3.09 38.42 41.42
N LYS A 2 -2.16 37.61 40.91
CA LYS A 2 -1.94 37.28 39.48
C LYS A 2 -0.62 36.50 39.37
N ARG A 3 -0.72 35.17 39.30
CA ARG A 3 0.40 34.26 38.99
C ARG A 3 0.58 34.27 37.48
N LEU A 4 1.75 34.70 36.99
CA LEU A 4 2.11 34.58 35.58
C LEU A 4 2.80 33.23 35.36
N PHE A 5 2.06 32.29 34.77
CA PHE A 5 2.57 30.99 34.35
C PHE A 5 3.49 31.17 33.13
N LYS A 6 4.76 30.77 33.27
CA LYS A 6 5.68 30.63 32.14
C LYS A 6 5.38 29.29 31.45
N VAL A 7 4.67 29.34 30.33
CA VAL A 7 4.53 28.18 29.43
C VAL A 7 5.72 28.19 28.49
N VAL A 8 6.71 27.34 28.76
CA VAL A 8 7.76 27.02 27.79
C VAL A 8 7.18 25.93 26.88
N ALA A 9 6.64 26.33 25.73
CA ALA A 9 6.26 25.40 24.68
C ALA A 9 7.54 25.00 23.92
N LEU A 10 8.18 23.93 24.38
CA LEU A 10 9.23 23.25 23.64
C LEU A 10 8.54 22.44 22.53
N SER A 11 8.21 23.10 21.41
CA SER A 11 7.68 22.45 20.21
C SER A 11 8.84 21.79 19.46
N SER A 12 9.33 20.68 19.99
CA SER A 12 10.13 19.73 19.23
C SER A 12 9.20 19.09 18.21
N LEU A 13 9.05 19.74 17.06
CA LEU A 13 8.49 19.12 15.86
C LEU A 13 9.44 17.99 15.46
N LEU A 14 9.23 16.82 16.06
CA LEU A 14 9.72 15.56 15.57
C LEU A 14 8.98 15.30 14.25
N PHE A 15 9.45 15.95 13.19
CA PHE A 15 9.30 15.41 11.84
C PHE A 15 10.15 14.15 11.79
N SER A 16 9.66 13.08 12.41
CA SER A 16 9.93 11.73 11.98
C SER A 16 9.33 11.62 10.59
N GLY A 17 10.09 12.11 9.59
CA GLY A 17 9.89 11.73 8.21
C GLY A 17 9.88 10.22 8.21
N ILE A 18 8.71 9.63 8.03
CA ILE A 18 8.60 8.22 7.72
C ILE A 18 9.29 8.13 6.36
N ILE A 19 10.56 7.73 6.37
CA ILE A 19 11.29 7.35 5.18
C ILE A 19 10.57 6.07 4.72
N HIS A 20 9.49 6.25 3.96
CA HIS A 20 8.96 5.19 3.13
C HIS A 20 10.06 4.95 2.12
N ALA A 21 10.72 3.80 2.22
CA ALA A 21 11.64 3.38 1.19
C ALA A 21 10.81 3.21 -0.08
N GLU A 22 10.97 4.14 -1.02
CA GLU A 22 10.35 4.12 -2.33
C GLU A 22 10.60 2.76 -2.98
N ILE A 23 9.54 2.15 -3.52
CA ILE A 23 9.65 0.86 -4.20
C ILE A 23 10.45 1.04 -5.49
N ASP A 24 11.51 0.25 -5.67
CA ASP A 24 12.31 0.30 -6.89
C ASP A 24 11.44 0.02 -8.14
N SER A 25 11.76 0.69 -9.25
CA SER A 25 11.02 0.60 -10.52
C SER A 25 10.83 -0.84 -11.03
N SER A 26 11.82 -1.72 -10.84
CA SER A 26 11.74 -3.12 -11.26
C SER A 26 10.76 -3.91 -10.39
N ALA A 27 10.77 -3.64 -9.09
CA ALA A 27 9.86 -4.22 -8.11
C ALA A 27 8.43 -3.73 -8.35
N MET A 28 8.25 -2.46 -8.70
CA MET A 28 6.96 -1.89 -9.09
C MET A 28 6.40 -2.56 -10.36
N ALA A 29 7.24 -2.76 -11.39
CA ALA A 29 6.83 -3.45 -12.61
C ALA A 29 6.42 -4.91 -12.35
N ALA A 30 7.18 -5.63 -11.51
CA ALA A 30 6.84 -7.00 -11.12
C ALA A 30 5.54 -7.06 -10.31
N ALA A 31 5.32 -6.10 -9.40
CA ALA A 31 4.10 -5.98 -8.63
C ALA A 31 2.89 -5.72 -9.53
N LEU A 32 3.01 -4.79 -10.48
CA LEU A 32 1.96 -4.48 -11.45
C LEU A 32 1.58 -5.71 -12.28
N GLN A 33 2.58 -6.43 -12.81
CA GLN A 33 2.34 -7.64 -13.59
C GLN A 33 1.59 -8.70 -12.77
N LYS A 34 1.96 -8.86 -11.49
CA LYS A 34 1.28 -9.79 -10.57
C LYS A 34 -0.15 -9.36 -10.28
N ALA A 35 -0.38 -8.07 -10.05
CA ALA A 35 -1.70 -7.51 -9.77
C ALA A 35 -2.66 -7.71 -10.97
N GLN A 36 -2.21 -7.39 -12.17
CA GLN A 36 -2.99 -7.59 -13.41
C GLN A 36 -3.31 -9.06 -13.65
N ALA A 37 -2.32 -9.95 -13.48
CA ALA A 37 -2.55 -11.38 -13.65
C ALA A 37 -3.60 -11.91 -12.67
N VAL A 38 -3.57 -11.45 -11.42
CA VAL A 38 -4.55 -11.86 -10.40
C VAL A 38 -5.91 -11.26 -10.72
N TYR A 39 -5.99 -9.97 -11.06
CA TYR A 39 -7.24 -9.32 -11.46
C TYR A 39 -7.92 -10.08 -12.61
N ASN A 40 -7.17 -10.52 -13.63
CA ASN A 40 -7.74 -11.29 -14.74
C ASN A 40 -8.27 -12.67 -14.34
N ILE A 41 -7.79 -13.24 -13.23
CA ILE A 41 -8.20 -14.57 -12.74
C ILE A 41 -9.40 -14.46 -11.80
N VAL A 42 -9.40 -13.46 -10.90
CA VAL A 42 -10.44 -13.29 -9.86
C VAL A 42 -11.49 -12.25 -10.20
N GLY A 43 -11.23 -11.37 -11.17
CA GLY A 43 -12.03 -10.20 -11.45
C GLY A 43 -13.26 -10.50 -12.29
N GLU A 44 -14.42 -10.14 -11.73
CA GLU A 44 -15.67 -9.97 -12.48
C GLU A 44 -15.81 -8.53 -13.05
N GLY A 45 -14.70 -7.80 -13.18
CA GLY A 45 -14.62 -6.42 -13.67
C GLY A 45 -13.57 -6.26 -14.77
N ASP A 46 -13.62 -5.14 -15.50
CA ASP A 46 -12.67 -4.86 -16.58
C ASP A 46 -11.35 -4.31 -16.01
N ALA A 47 -10.23 -4.97 -16.32
CA ALA A 47 -8.90 -4.52 -15.91
C ALA A 47 -8.55 -3.13 -16.46
N ALA A 48 -9.23 -2.68 -17.52
CA ALA A 48 -9.09 -1.33 -18.07
C ALA A 48 -9.64 -0.23 -17.14
N GLU A 49 -10.50 -0.57 -16.17
CA GLU A 49 -11.10 0.39 -15.23
C GLU A 49 -10.25 0.63 -13.99
N VAL A 50 -9.20 -0.17 -13.78
CA VAL A 50 -8.23 0.04 -12.70
C VAL A 50 -7.21 1.09 -13.14
N ASP A 51 -7.01 2.14 -12.34
CA ASP A 51 -5.89 3.05 -12.53
C ASP A 51 -4.59 2.39 -12.05
N TRP A 52 -3.95 1.67 -12.97
CA TRP A 52 -2.68 1.00 -12.73
C TRP A 52 -1.50 1.96 -12.50
N SER A 53 -1.65 3.24 -12.85
CA SER A 53 -0.56 4.20 -12.87
C SER A 53 -0.29 4.89 -11.52
N HIS A 54 -1.23 4.79 -10.56
CA HIS A 54 -1.11 5.40 -9.24
C HIS A 54 -1.22 4.37 -8.10
N PRO A 55 -0.22 3.49 -7.93
CA PRO A 55 -0.21 2.58 -6.81
C PRO A 55 -0.12 3.35 -5.48
N LYS A 56 -0.81 2.84 -4.45
CA LYS A 56 -0.65 3.33 -3.08
C LYS A 56 0.38 2.46 -2.36
N GLU A 57 1.43 3.09 -1.85
CA GLU A 57 2.30 2.45 -0.86
C GLU A 57 1.59 2.43 0.49
N VAL A 58 1.47 1.24 1.07
CA VAL A 58 0.86 1.03 2.40
C VAL A 58 1.94 0.60 3.40
N PRO A 59 1.75 0.88 4.71
CA PRO A 59 2.74 0.55 5.73
C PRO A 59 3.18 -0.91 5.65
N GLY A 60 4.48 -1.11 5.53
CA GLY A 60 5.04 -2.44 5.30
C GLY A 60 4.73 -3.44 6.41
N LEU A 61 4.45 -4.68 6.02
CA LEU A 61 4.22 -5.83 6.91
C LEU A 61 5.55 -6.50 7.25
N LYS A 62 5.63 -7.27 8.34
CA LYS A 62 6.83 -8.09 8.60
C LYS A 62 6.94 -9.17 7.52
N ASP A 63 8.15 -9.36 7.00
CA ASP A 63 8.41 -10.45 6.06
C ASP A 63 8.53 -11.77 6.85
N PRO A 64 7.64 -12.76 6.62
CA PRO A 64 7.71 -14.05 7.32
C PRO A 64 8.96 -14.86 6.96
N ALA A 65 9.57 -14.62 5.78
CA ALA A 65 10.80 -15.26 5.36
C ALA A 65 12.06 -14.55 5.90
N ASN A 66 11.95 -13.26 6.25
CA ASN A 66 13.02 -12.50 6.89
C ASN A 66 12.47 -11.50 7.93
N PRO A 67 12.37 -11.90 9.22
CA PRO A 67 11.75 -11.07 10.26
C PRO A 67 12.40 -9.72 10.54
N GLU A 68 13.65 -9.51 10.09
CA GLU A 68 14.37 -8.23 10.21
C GLU A 68 13.99 -7.23 9.11
N LYS A 69 13.26 -7.68 8.08
CA LYS A 69 12.83 -6.88 6.94
C LYS A 69 11.32 -6.69 6.93
N LYS A 70 10.89 -5.63 6.24
CA LYS A 70 9.49 -5.38 5.96
C LYS A 70 9.21 -5.70 4.49
N LEU A 71 8.04 -6.27 4.23
CA LEU A 71 7.42 -6.31 2.92
C LEU A 71 6.97 -4.89 2.57
N GLN A 72 7.31 -4.45 1.37
CA GLN A 72 6.65 -3.31 0.75
C GLN A 72 5.29 -3.79 0.22
N VAL A 73 4.27 -2.95 0.28
CA VAL A 73 2.93 -3.32 -0.17
C VAL A 73 2.45 -2.27 -1.17
N VAL A 74 2.09 -2.75 -2.36
CA VAL A 74 1.58 -1.96 -3.47
C VAL A 74 0.10 -2.23 -3.63
N GLU A 75 -0.73 -1.20 -3.59
CA GLU A 75 -2.19 -1.34 -3.66
C GLU A 75 -2.77 -0.65 -4.91
N TRP A 76 -3.69 -1.35 -5.57
CA TRP A 76 -4.59 -0.81 -6.60
C TRP A 76 -6.04 -1.07 -6.20
N GLU A 77 -6.95 -0.20 -6.64
CA GLU A 77 -8.37 -0.28 -6.32
C GLU A 77 -9.19 0.13 -7.55
N ALA A 78 -10.22 -0.66 -7.86
CA ALA A 78 -11.23 -0.33 -8.86
C ALA A 78 -12.63 -0.47 -8.27
N PHE A 79 -13.53 0.42 -8.70
CA PHE A 79 -14.93 0.33 -8.33
C PHE A 79 -15.67 -0.57 -9.32
N ASN A 80 -16.34 -1.60 -8.82
CA ASN A 80 -17.23 -2.45 -9.63
C ASN A 80 -18.67 -1.91 -9.52
N PRO A 81 -19.22 -1.28 -10.58
CA PRO A 81 -20.56 -0.70 -10.54
C PRO A 81 -21.67 -1.77 -10.49
N GLY A 82 -21.43 -2.97 -11.02
CA GLY A 82 -22.41 -4.07 -11.05
C GLY A 82 -22.75 -4.58 -9.66
N TYR A 83 -21.74 -4.67 -8.79
CA TYR A 83 -21.91 -5.13 -7.40
C TYR A 83 -21.88 -4.01 -6.37
N LYS A 84 -21.65 -2.76 -6.80
CA LYS A 84 -21.45 -1.60 -5.92
C LYS A 84 -20.38 -1.84 -4.86
N THR A 85 -19.32 -2.53 -5.24
CA THR A 85 -18.20 -2.88 -4.36
C THR A 85 -16.90 -2.32 -4.91
N TYR A 86 -15.93 -2.11 -4.03
CA TYR A 86 -14.56 -1.86 -4.46
C TYR A 86 -13.80 -3.18 -4.51
N HIS A 87 -13.13 -3.44 -5.62
CA HIS A 87 -12.17 -4.52 -5.73
C HIS A 87 -10.78 -3.94 -5.54
N ARG A 88 -10.13 -4.34 -4.44
CA ARG A 88 -8.80 -3.91 -4.07
C ARG A 88 -7.82 -5.06 -4.22
N ILE A 89 -6.70 -4.80 -4.90
CA ILE A 89 -5.59 -5.73 -5.02
C ILE A 89 -4.37 -5.15 -4.32
N ARG A 90 -3.77 -5.93 -3.42
CA ARG A 90 -2.50 -5.63 -2.78
C ARG A 90 -1.47 -6.65 -3.18
N VAL A 91 -0.31 -6.19 -3.63
CA VAL A 91 0.84 -7.04 -3.90
C VAL A 91 1.88 -6.80 -2.82
N LEU A 92 2.31 -7.88 -2.18
CA LEU A 92 3.37 -7.86 -1.19
C LEU A 92 4.71 -8.13 -1.89
N VAL A 93 5.66 -7.23 -1.71
CA VAL A 93 6.98 -7.25 -2.34
C VAL A 93 8.04 -7.36 -1.25
N ASN A 94 8.94 -8.33 -1.37
CA ASN A 94 10.01 -8.52 -0.40
C ASN A 94 11.14 -7.48 -0.59
N TYR A 95 12.10 -7.47 0.34
CA TYR A 95 13.25 -6.56 0.27
C TYR A 95 14.17 -6.75 -0.95
N GLN A 96 14.00 -7.85 -1.69
CA GLN A 96 14.74 -8.17 -2.93
C GLN A 96 13.97 -7.68 -4.18
N GLY A 97 12.80 -7.05 -4.01
CA GLY A 97 11.96 -6.58 -5.10
C GLY A 97 11.06 -7.64 -5.72
N ALA A 98 10.98 -8.84 -5.14
CA ALA A 98 10.16 -9.93 -5.66
C ALA A 98 8.74 -9.92 -5.06
N PRO A 99 7.68 -10.06 -5.87
CA PRO A 99 6.34 -10.32 -5.37
C PRO A 99 6.28 -11.66 -4.64
N VAL A 100 5.90 -11.66 -3.36
CA VAL A 100 5.80 -12.84 -2.51
C VAL A 100 4.37 -13.20 -2.14
N GLY A 101 3.42 -12.30 -2.40
CA GLY A 101 2.01 -12.53 -2.10
C GLY A 101 1.11 -11.53 -2.81
N VAL A 102 -0.17 -11.89 -2.87
CA VAL A 102 -1.23 -11.02 -3.38
C VAL A 102 -2.48 -11.21 -2.53
N GLU A 103 -3.13 -10.11 -2.17
CA GLU A 103 -4.43 -10.09 -1.52
C GLU A 103 -5.44 -9.46 -2.47
N SER A 104 -6.59 -10.11 -2.62
CA SER A 104 -7.73 -9.61 -3.37
C SER A 104 -8.88 -9.43 -2.40
N LEU A 105 -9.33 -8.19 -2.21
CA LEU A 105 -10.39 -7.84 -1.27
C LEU A 105 -11.58 -7.23 -2.00
N TYR A 106 -12.77 -7.75 -1.72
CA TYR A 106 -14.04 -7.14 -2.13
C TYR A 106 -14.61 -6.37 -0.94
N LEU A 107 -14.70 -5.06 -1.08
CA LEU A 107 -15.21 -4.16 -0.05
C LEU A 107 -16.62 -3.73 -0.45
N GLY A 108 -17.62 -4.27 0.24
CA GLY A 108 -19.00 -3.78 0.16
C GLY A 108 -19.15 -2.45 0.88
N GLN A 109 -20.12 -1.64 0.44
CA GLN A 109 -20.60 -0.48 1.20
C GLN A 109 -21.42 -0.92 2.42
#